data_AF-A0A3D5WN37-F1
#
_entry.id   AF-A0A3D5WN37-F1
#
_cell.length_a   1.000
_cell.length_b   1.000
_cell.length_c   1.000
_cell.angle_alpha   90.00
_cell.angle_beta   90.00
_cell.angle_gamma   90.00
#
_symmetry.space_group_name_H-M   'P 1'
#
loop_
_entity.id
_entity.type
_entity.pdbx_description
1 polymer ?
#
loop_
_entity_poly.entity_id
_entity_poly.type
_entity_poly.pdbx_seq_one_letter_code
_entity_poly.pdbx_strand_id
1 'polypeptide(L)'
;MDELDLTAAEKKATYEEIKAYVLEHTGLKVSHLYIAQVKQKCGIIERENYNKPKSEDAKQPQCPPEKEKAITEAFNYFGML
;
A
#
# COMPACT_ATOMS: atom_id res chain seq x y z
N MET A 1 -14.56 3.96 -17.08
CA MET A 1 -15.82 3.72 -16.35
C MET A 1 -15.81 2.24 -16.12
N ASP A 2 -15.24 1.80 -15.00
CA ASP A 2 -15.32 0.41 -14.61
C ASP A 2 -15.69 0.37 -13.13
N GLU A 3 -16.87 -0.18 -12.94
CA GLU A 3 -17.69 -0.24 -11.76
C GLU A 3 -17.00 -1.11 -10.71
N LEU A 4 -16.69 -0.53 -9.55
CA LEU A 4 -16.26 -1.28 -8.38
C LEU A 4 -17.52 -1.92 -7.78
N ASP A 5 -17.84 -3.12 -8.29
CA ASP A 5 -18.84 -4.01 -7.73
C ASP A 5 -18.35 -4.45 -6.34
N LEU A 6 -19.02 -3.93 -5.31
CA LEU A 6 -18.71 -4.16 -3.92
C LEU A 6 -19.71 -5.19 -3.29
N THR A 7 -19.37 -6.49 -3.36
CA THR A 7 -19.74 -7.61 -2.43
C THR A 7 -18.93 -7.81 -1.09
N ALA A 8 -19.33 -7.14 0.01
CA ALA A 8 -19.11 -7.40 1.46
C ALA A 8 -17.73 -7.86 2.06
N ALA A 9 -16.69 -8.22 1.30
CA ALA A 9 -15.31 -8.50 1.74
C ALA A 9 -14.40 -7.23 1.68
N GLU A 10 -15.04 -6.06 1.80
CA GLU A 10 -14.78 -4.90 0.93
C GLU A 10 -14.77 -3.56 1.63
N LYS A 11 -13.90 -3.47 2.63
CA LYS A 11 -13.39 -2.18 3.08
C LYS A 11 -11.89 -2.11 2.87
N LYS A 12 -11.40 -2.69 1.78
CA LYS A 12 -10.00 -2.59 1.40
C LYS A 12 -9.90 -1.49 0.36
N ALA A 13 -9.33 -0.36 0.75
CA ALA A 13 -9.03 0.69 -0.21
C ALA A 13 -8.15 0.17 -1.33
N THR A 14 -8.49 0.56 -2.54
CA THR A 14 -7.71 0.27 -3.72
C THR A 14 -6.34 0.96 -3.63
N TYR A 15 -5.37 0.42 -4.37
CA TYR A 15 -4.04 1.02 -4.42
C TYR A 15 -4.04 2.48 -4.88
N GLU A 16 -5.01 2.87 -5.71
CA GLU A 16 -5.16 4.24 -6.18
C GLU A 16 -5.75 5.16 -5.12
N GLU A 17 -6.76 4.71 -4.36
CA GLU A 17 -7.31 5.47 -3.23
C GLU A 17 -6.25 5.71 -2.14
N ILE A 18 -5.46 4.69 -1.81
CA ILE A 18 -4.34 4.83 -0.86
C ILE A 18 -3.32 5.87 -1.38
N LYS A 19 -3.00 5.86 -2.68
CA LYS A 19 -2.09 6.84 -3.27
C LYS A 19 -2.66 8.25 -3.25
N ALA A 20 -3.95 8.41 -3.59
CA ALA A 20 -4.63 9.69 -3.58
C ALA A 20 -4.66 10.26 -2.16
N TYR A 21 -5.07 9.46 -1.17
CA TYR A 21 -5.09 9.86 0.24
C TYR A 21 -3.70 10.32 0.70
N VAL A 22 -2.65 9.54 0.44
CA VAL A 22 -1.29 9.90 0.82
C VAL A 22 -0.84 11.19 0.14
N LEU A 23 -1.17 11.37 -1.14
CA LEU A 23 -0.83 12.58 -1.87
C LEU A 23 -1.59 13.81 -1.34
N GLU A 24 -2.86 13.69 -1.01
CA GLU A 24 -3.69 14.79 -0.51
C GLU A 24 -3.33 15.18 0.93
N HIS A 25 -3.06 14.19 1.80
CA HIS A 25 -2.74 14.43 3.21
C HIS A 25 -1.29 14.83 3.46
N THR A 26 -0.34 14.25 2.70
CA THR A 26 1.10 14.49 2.93
C THR A 26 1.82 15.18 1.78
N GLY A 27 1.20 15.29 0.59
CA GLY A 27 1.86 15.80 -0.60
C GLY A 27 2.87 14.82 -1.22
N LEU A 28 3.02 13.61 -0.68
CA LEU A 28 4.03 12.64 -1.10
C LEU A 28 3.48 11.65 -2.13
N LYS A 29 4.27 11.39 -3.18
CA LYS A 29 3.96 10.32 -4.13
C LYS A 29 4.53 8.98 -3.65
N VAL A 30 3.65 7.99 -3.48
CA VAL A 30 4.00 6.62 -3.10
C VAL A 30 3.81 5.66 -4.29
N SER A 31 4.73 4.70 -4.41
CA SER A 31 4.67 3.66 -5.43
C SER A 31 3.88 2.45 -4.92
N HIS A 32 3.34 1.64 -5.84
CA HIS A 32 2.65 0.38 -5.50
C HIS A 32 3.53 -0.56 -4.67
N LEU A 33 4.84 -0.59 -4.94
CA LEU A 33 5.82 -1.37 -4.19
C LEU A 33 5.81 -1.02 -2.70
N TYR A 34 5.77 0.27 -2.36
CA TYR A 34 5.76 0.72 -0.97
C TYR A 34 4.48 0.33 -0.25
N ILE A 35 3.33 0.49 -0.90
CA ILE A 35 2.05 0.05 -0.35
C ILE A 35 2.07 -1.46 -0.07
N ALA A 36 2.62 -2.25 -1.00
CA ALA A 36 2.76 -3.70 -0.82
C ALA A 36 3.71 -4.06 0.34
N GLN A 37 4.84 -3.38 0.48
CA GLN A 37 5.78 -3.57 1.59
C GLN A 37 5.13 -3.26 2.95
N VAL A 38 4.40 -2.14 3.06
CA VAL A 38 3.71 -1.77 4.31
C VAL A 38 2.56 -2.74 4.61
N LYS A 39 1.76 -3.15 3.60
CA LYS A 39 0.73 -4.19 3.77
C LYS A 39 1.33 -5.49 4.32
N GLN A 40 2.47 -5.92 3.75
CA GLN A 40 3.20 -7.11 4.21
C GLN A 40 3.70 -6.96 5.64
N LYS A 41 4.24 -5.79 6.00
CA LYS A 41 4.70 -5.47 7.36
C LYS A 41 3.56 -5.46 8.39
N CYS A 42 2.39 -4.98 7.99
CA CYS A 42 1.18 -4.92 8.81
C CYS A 42 0.40 -6.23 8.88
N GLY A 43 0.81 -7.28 8.15
CA GLY A 43 0.07 -8.54 8.10
C GLY A 43 -1.21 -8.49 7.27
N ILE A 44 -1.44 -7.42 6.51
CA ILE A 44 -2.57 -7.25 5.57
C ILE A 44 -2.21 -7.92 4.25
N ILE A 45 -1.95 -9.23 4.30
CA ILE A 45 -1.45 -9.99 3.16
C ILE A 45 -2.65 -10.49 2.34
N GLU A 46 -2.99 -9.78 1.27
CA GLU A 46 -3.96 -10.27 0.26
C GLU A 46 -3.35 -11.28 -0.72
N ARG A 47 -2.02 -11.22 -0.93
CA ARG A 47 -1.30 -12.00 -1.94
C ARG A 47 0.21 -11.98 -1.69
N GLU A 48 0.91 -13.04 -2.10
CA GLU A 48 2.37 -13.13 -2.02
C GLU A 48 3.02 -11.97 -2.82
N ASN A 49 4.05 -11.34 -2.25
CA ASN A 49 4.81 -10.33 -2.98
C ASN A 49 5.68 -11.04 -4.04
N TYR A 50 5.18 -11.10 -5.27
CA TYR A 50 5.90 -11.66 -6.42
C TYR A 50 7.07 -10.79 -6.89
N ASN A 51 7.15 -9.55 -6.40
CA ASN A 51 8.35 -8.74 -6.54
C ASN A 51 9.37 -9.31 -5.54
N LYS A 52 9.99 -10.43 -5.91
CA LYS A 52 11.15 -10.98 -5.21
C LYS A 52 12.39 -10.31 -5.80
N PRO A 53 13.39 -9.93 -4.98
CA PRO A 53 14.65 -9.42 -5.50
C PRO A 53 15.26 -10.46 -6.46
N LYS A 54 15.71 -10.01 -7.64
CA LYS A 54 16.24 -10.90 -8.70
C LYS A 54 17.57 -11.58 -8.30
N SER A 55 18.18 -11.15 -7.20
CA SER A 55 19.42 -11.69 -6.63
C SER A 55 19.42 -11.46 -5.13
N GLU A 56 20.17 -12.26 -4.37
CA GLU A 56 20.30 -12.11 -2.90
C GLU A 56 20.85 -10.72 -2.50
N ASP A 57 21.67 -10.11 -3.37
CA ASP A 57 22.23 -8.76 -3.19
C ASP A 57 21.36 -7.62 -3.75
N ALA A 58 20.27 -7.94 -4.45
CA ALA A 58 19.39 -6.93 -5.03
C ALA A 58 18.49 -6.34 -3.92
N LYS A 59 19.03 -5.39 -3.15
CA LYS A 59 18.25 -4.65 -2.15
C LYS A 59 17.10 -3.92 -2.84
N GLN A 60 15.88 -4.35 -2.60
CA GLN A 60 14.72 -3.54 -2.97
C GLN A 60 14.79 -2.20 -2.26
N PRO A 61 14.40 -1.10 -2.92
CA PRO A 61 14.28 0.18 -2.26
C PRO A 61 13.30 0.03 -1.10
N GLN A 62 13.82 0.19 0.11
CA GLN A 62 13.01 0.23 1.32
C GLN A 62 12.23 1.55 1.30
N CYS A 63 10.95 1.48 1.69
CA CYS A 63 10.14 2.68 1.81
C CYS A 63 10.77 3.61 2.87
N PRO A 64 11.01 4.89 2.58
CA PRO A 64 11.47 5.82 3.60
C PRO A 64 10.41 5.96 4.71
N PRO A 65 10.82 6.24 5.95
CA PRO A 65 9.93 6.22 7.12
C PRO A 65 8.78 7.22 7.01
N GLU A 66 8.97 8.34 6.32
CA GLU A 66 7.92 9.34 6.07
C GLU A 66 6.78 8.77 5.21
N LYS A 67 7.12 8.04 4.14
CA LYS A 67 6.13 7.41 3.25
C LYS A 67 5.46 6.22 3.92
N GLU A 68 6.20 5.45 4.73
CA GLU A 68 5.62 4.35 5.50
C GLU A 68 4.53 4.85 6.47
N LYS A 69 4.80 5.95 7.19
CA LYS A 69 3.81 6.57 8.08
C LYS A 69 2.57 7.03 7.31
N ALA A 70 2.76 7.71 6.17
CA ALA A 70 1.64 8.18 5.37
C ALA A 70 0.74 7.02 4.88
N ILE A 71 1.35 5.93 4.40
CA ILE A 71 0.63 4.73 3.95
C ILE A 71 -0.09 4.05 5.13
N THR A 72 0.57 3.98 6.30
CA THR A 72 -0.01 3.40 7.52
C THR A 72 -1.22 4.21 8.00
N GLU A 73 -1.15 5.53 7.94
CA GLU A 73 -2.26 6.43 8.25
C GLU A 73 -3.42 6.22 7.26
N ALA A 74 -3.12 6.09 5.97
CA ALA A 74 -4.12 5.73 4.97
C ALA A 74 -4.80 4.40 5.32
N PHE A 75 -4.05 3.37 5.71
CA PHE A 75 -4.62 2.08 6.12
C PHE A 75 -5.54 2.20 7.34
N ASN A 76 -5.17 3.02 8.34
CA ASN A 76 -6.05 3.30 9.48
C ASN A 76 -7.33 4.03 9.04
N TYR A 77 -7.21 5.04 8.17
CA TYR A 77 -8.35 5.80 7.66
C TYR A 77 -9.35 4.91 6.91
N PHE A 78 -8.83 4.00 6.07
CA PHE A 78 -9.64 3.06 5.32
C PHE A 78 -10.10 1.84 6.14
N GLY A 79 -9.72 1.73 7.42
CA GLY A 79 -10.08 0.61 8.29
C GLY A 79 -9.46 -0.72 7.87
N MET A 80 -8.28 -0.67 7.27
CA MET A 80 -7.50 -1.84 6.84
C MET A 80 -6.59 -2.39 7.95
N LEU A 81 -6.32 -1.58 8.98
CA LEU A 81 -5.53 -1.87 10.18
C LEU A 81 -6.43 -1.94 11.41
#